data_AF-A0A1Q9UVZ3-F1
#
_entry.id   AF-A0A1Q9UVZ3-F1
#
_cell.length_a   1.000
_cell.length_b   1.000
_cell.length_c   1.000
_cell.angle_alpha   90.00
_cell.angle_beta   90.00
_cell.angle_gamma   90.00
#
_symmetry.space_group_name_H-M   'P 1'
#
loop_
_entity.id
_entity.type
_entity.pdbx_description
1 polymer ?
#
loop_
_entity_poly.entity_id
_entity_poly.type
_entity_poly.pdbx_seq_one_letter_code
_entity_poly.pdbx_strand_id
1 'polypeptide(L)'
;MDAVYSTGAALALAGLPLSRLAGVRPVYIDSLARPSAPSLTGRVLSHLPWVPVYTQYPQNAKGRWRYEHSLLDRFEATQGQSMQDPRRVFVTLGTTKPWQFRRLVDRMHEIIPANVKVRYQTGVTEVSDLDIDYTSMMSDEEFQAEIAAADVVVTHSGVGTFISCLSAGKVPVMIPRRASFDEHVDDHQDQIASVASSRGLALRREAHEVTFEDLRTVRSLSVRQRCQT
;
A
#
# COMPACT_ATOMS: atom_id res chain seq x y z
N MET A 1 15.91 27.23 3.58
CA MET A 1 15.61 25.79 3.54
C MET A 1 16.94 25.07 3.49
N ASP A 2 17.24 24.22 4.46
CA ASP A 2 18.59 23.61 4.59
C ASP A 2 18.74 22.30 3.78
N ALA A 3 17.63 21.68 3.38
CA ALA A 3 17.60 20.49 2.54
C ALA A 3 16.30 20.38 1.71
N VAL A 4 16.35 19.62 0.61
CA VAL A 4 15.20 19.23 -0.22
C VAL A 4 15.15 17.71 -0.29
N TYR A 5 14.00 17.14 0.06
CA TYR A 5 13.76 15.70 0.05
C TYR A 5 12.85 15.33 -1.12
N SER A 6 13.11 14.19 -1.76
CA SER A 6 12.16 13.63 -2.73
C SER A 6 12.05 12.12 -2.61
N THR A 7 10.82 11.64 -2.72
CA THR A 7 10.46 10.23 -2.90
C THR A 7 9.94 9.93 -4.32
N GLY A 8 9.96 10.93 -5.19
CA GLY A 8 9.32 10.90 -6.50
C GLY A 8 10.19 10.34 -7.63
N ALA A 9 9.57 10.17 -8.81
CA ALA A 9 10.24 9.70 -10.02
C ALA A 9 10.86 10.86 -10.82
N ALA A 10 10.23 11.31 -11.90
CA ALA A 10 10.84 12.26 -12.85
C ALA A 10 11.19 13.63 -12.26
N LEU A 11 10.34 14.17 -11.37
CA LEU A 11 10.59 15.47 -10.74
C LEU A 11 11.81 15.47 -9.81
N ALA A 12 12.08 14.35 -9.14
CA ALA A 12 13.27 14.19 -8.31
C ALA A 12 14.54 14.26 -9.18
N LEU A 13 14.50 13.63 -10.36
CA LEU A 13 15.62 13.60 -11.29
C LEU A 13 15.97 14.98 -11.83
N ALA A 14 14.97 15.82 -12.08
CA ALA A 14 15.19 17.18 -12.57
C ALA A 14 15.56 18.15 -11.43
N GLY A 15 14.87 18.08 -10.30
CA GLY A 15 14.98 19.07 -9.22
C GLY A 15 16.18 18.87 -8.30
N LEU A 16 16.49 17.63 -7.91
CA LEU A 16 17.53 17.37 -6.91
C LEU A 16 18.96 17.71 -7.39
N PRO A 17 19.35 17.44 -8.64
CA PRO A 17 20.67 17.85 -9.11
C PRO A 17 20.84 19.37 -9.13
N LEU A 18 19.77 20.11 -9.48
CA LEU A 18 19.77 21.56 -9.58
C LEU A 18 19.68 22.26 -8.22
N SER A 19 19.10 21.63 -7.19
CA SER A 19 18.96 22.26 -5.86
C SER A 19 20.30 22.67 -5.26
N ARG A 20 21.38 21.94 -5.61
CA ARG A 20 22.74 22.26 -5.20
C ARG A 20 23.21 23.63 -5.72
N LEU A 21 22.77 24.05 -6.91
CA LEU A 21 23.09 25.37 -7.47
C LEU A 21 22.41 26.50 -6.68
N ALA A 22 21.28 26.20 -6.03
CA ALA A 22 20.59 27.13 -5.13
C ALA A 22 21.10 27.07 -3.69
N GLY A 23 22.21 26.36 -3.41
CA GLY A 23 22.76 26.19 -2.07
C GLY A 23 21.98 25.23 -1.17
N VAL A 24 21.01 24.48 -1.72
CA VAL A 24 20.14 23.59 -0.94
C VAL A 24 20.58 22.14 -1.08
N ARG A 25 20.73 21.42 0.05
CA ARG A 25 21.22 20.03 0.07
C ARG A 25 20.13 19.06 -0.43
N PRO A 26 20.34 18.35 -1.55
CA PRO A 26 19.38 17.35 -2.00
C PRO A 26 19.48 16.08 -1.15
N VAL A 27 18.36 15.40 -0.94
CA VAL A 27 18.29 14.05 -0.37
C VAL A 27 17.23 13.26 -1.14
N TYR A 28 17.57 12.06 -1.57
CA TYR A 28 16.63 11.15 -2.22
C TYR A 28 16.30 9.98 -1.30
N ILE A 29 15.02 9.69 -1.10
CA ILE A 29 14.53 8.53 -0.35
C ILE A 29 13.69 7.70 -1.31
N ASP A 30 14.08 6.47 -1.58
CA ASP A 30 13.38 5.64 -2.56
C ASP A 30 11.97 5.24 -2.09
N SER A 31 11.15 4.84 -3.06
CA SER A 31 9.75 4.48 -2.82
C SER A 31 9.62 3.16 -2.04
N LEU A 32 8.67 3.12 -1.11
CA LEU A 32 8.18 1.87 -0.51
C LEU A 32 7.62 0.90 -1.55
N ALA A 33 7.28 1.36 -2.77
CA ALA A 33 6.77 0.49 -3.82
C ALA A 33 7.85 -0.40 -4.48
N ARG A 34 9.09 -0.37 -3.98
CA ARG A 34 10.26 -1.06 -4.56
C ARG A 34 11.04 -1.88 -3.51
N PRO A 35 10.51 -3.03 -3.05
CA PRO A 35 11.16 -3.84 -2.02
C PRO A 35 12.43 -4.55 -2.50
N SER A 36 12.45 -4.99 -3.76
CA SER A 36 13.48 -5.91 -4.26
C SER A 36 14.71 -5.23 -4.86
N ALA A 37 14.56 -4.02 -5.39
CA ALA A 37 15.65 -3.27 -6.01
C ALA A 37 15.35 -1.78 -6.06
N PRO A 38 16.37 -0.90 -6.04
CA PRO A 38 16.14 0.52 -6.12
C PRO A 38 15.46 0.97 -7.43
N SER A 39 14.64 2.02 -7.35
CA SER A 39 13.98 2.61 -8.50
C SER A 39 14.96 3.09 -9.58
N LEU A 40 14.49 3.21 -10.82
CA LEU A 40 15.31 3.76 -11.91
C LEU A 40 15.83 5.17 -11.57
N THR A 41 14.95 6.05 -11.07
CA THR A 41 15.32 7.40 -10.61
C THR A 41 16.41 7.33 -9.56
N GLY A 42 16.24 6.49 -8.55
CA GLY A 42 17.23 6.28 -7.51
C GLY A 42 18.57 5.80 -8.06
N ARG A 43 18.57 4.83 -8.97
CA ARG A 43 19.78 4.31 -9.62
C ARG A 43 20.52 5.42 -10.36
N VAL A 44 19.81 6.25 -11.13
CA VAL A 44 20.43 7.39 -11.83
C VAL A 44 21.01 8.40 -10.84
N LEU A 45 20.25 8.80 -9.83
CA LEU A 45 20.71 9.75 -8.81
C LEU A 45 21.88 9.22 -7.98
N SER A 46 21.99 7.90 -7.80
CA SER A 46 23.09 7.29 -7.06
C SER A 46 24.47 7.53 -7.68
N HIS A 47 24.52 7.85 -8.98
CA HIS A 47 25.75 8.24 -9.68
C HIS A 47 26.21 9.67 -9.33
N LEU A 48 25.35 10.50 -8.73
CA LEU A 48 25.69 11.86 -8.33
C LEU A 48 26.25 11.83 -6.90
N PRO A 49 27.56 12.11 -6.69
CA PRO A 49 28.19 11.90 -5.39
C PRO A 49 27.65 12.80 -4.27
N TRP A 50 26.98 13.89 -4.63
CA TRP A 50 26.39 14.86 -3.71
C TRP A 50 24.92 14.66 -3.41
N VAL A 51 24.26 13.64 -3.99
CA VAL A 51 22.89 13.27 -3.64
C VAL A 51 22.98 12.03 -2.74
N PRO A 52 22.77 12.16 -1.42
CA PRO A 52 22.53 11.02 -0.56
C PRO A 52 21.29 10.27 -1.05
N VAL A 53 21.42 8.95 -1.18
CA VAL A 53 20.35 8.06 -1.62
C VAL A 53 20.03 7.05 -0.51
N TYR A 54 18.77 7.06 -0.10
CA TYR A 54 18.25 6.23 0.98
C TYR A 54 17.25 5.22 0.45
N THR A 55 17.28 4.01 0.98
CA THR A 55 16.29 2.97 0.68
C THR A 55 15.42 2.69 1.90
N GLN A 56 14.20 2.23 1.65
CA GLN A 56 13.24 1.82 2.69
C GLN A 56 13.47 0.36 3.14
N TYR A 57 14.45 -0.33 2.56
CA TYR A 57 14.68 -1.77 2.74
C TYR A 57 16.16 -2.09 2.96
N PRO A 58 16.55 -2.73 4.09
CA PRO A 58 17.95 -2.99 4.41
C PRO A 58 18.72 -3.76 3.33
N GLN A 59 18.09 -4.72 2.67
CA GLN A 59 18.72 -5.54 1.62
C GLN A 59 19.21 -4.74 0.41
N ASN A 60 18.65 -3.55 0.19
CA ASN A 60 19.01 -2.66 -0.92
C ASN A 60 20.12 -1.66 -0.54
N ALA A 61 20.57 -1.64 0.72
CA ALA A 61 21.65 -0.76 1.19
C ALA A 61 23.03 -1.27 0.75
N LYS A 62 23.31 -1.16 -0.55
CA LYS A 62 24.57 -1.58 -1.17
C LYS A 62 25.28 -0.40 -1.85
N GLY A 63 26.60 -0.36 -1.73
CA GLY A 63 27.41 0.71 -2.34
C GLY A 63 27.09 2.08 -1.73
N ARG A 64 26.55 3.00 -2.53
CA ARG A 64 26.17 4.35 -2.07
C ARG A 64 24.80 4.40 -1.37
N TRP A 65 24.01 3.34 -1.48
CA TRP A 65 22.69 3.24 -0.88
C TRP A 65 22.77 3.01 0.62
N ARG A 66 22.02 3.82 1.38
CA ARG A 66 21.95 3.74 2.84
C ARG A 66 20.55 3.36 3.29
N TYR A 67 20.47 2.57 4.35
CA TYR A 67 19.24 2.33 5.09
C TYR A 67 19.38 2.97 6.47
N GLU A 68 18.45 3.85 6.83
CA GLU A 68 18.37 4.43 8.17
C GLU A 68 17.07 3.99 8.86
N HIS A 69 15.94 4.26 8.22
CA HIS A 69 14.62 3.85 8.71
C HIS A 69 13.67 3.53 7.56
N SER A 70 12.70 2.66 7.80
CA SER A 70 11.54 2.48 6.95
C SER A 70 10.37 3.30 7.47
N LEU A 71 9.53 3.82 6.57
CA LEU A 71 8.23 4.38 6.94
C LEU A 71 7.36 3.37 7.71
N LEU A 72 7.55 2.07 7.46
CA LEU A 72 6.85 1.00 8.15
C LEU A 72 7.31 0.82 9.60
N ASP A 73 8.50 1.31 9.99
CA ASP A 73 9.02 1.21 11.37
C ASP A 73 8.25 2.07 12.37
N ARG A 74 7.43 2.99 11.85
CA ARG A 74 6.48 3.78 12.64
C ARG A 74 5.27 2.98 13.11
N PHE A 75 5.06 1.79 12.57
CA PHE A 75 3.86 1.00 12.81
C PHE A 75 4.21 -0.31 13.50
N GLU A 76 3.36 -0.69 14.44
CA GLU A 76 3.46 -1.95 15.16
C GLU A 76 2.09 -2.59 15.26
N ALA A 77 2.01 -3.86 14.84
CA ALA A 77 0.80 -4.65 14.98
C ALA A 77 0.62 -5.08 16.44
N THR A 78 -0.61 -4.99 16.92
CA THR A 78 -1.04 -5.41 18.26
C THR A 78 -2.29 -6.26 18.13
N GLN A 79 -2.51 -7.15 19.09
CA GLN A 79 -3.80 -7.83 19.23
C GLN A 79 -4.88 -6.80 19.61
N GLY A 80 -5.97 -6.80 18.85
CA GLY A 80 -7.16 -6.01 19.09
C GLY A 80 -8.11 -6.68 20.08
N GLN A 81 -9.25 -6.04 20.35
CA GLN A 81 -10.16 -6.42 21.44
C GLN A 81 -11.33 -7.33 21.03
N SER A 82 -11.62 -7.52 19.74
CA SER A 82 -12.86 -8.19 19.31
C SER A 82 -12.63 -9.45 18.48
N MET A 83 -13.23 -10.55 18.95
CA MET A 83 -13.36 -11.84 18.23
C MET A 83 -14.65 -11.93 17.40
N GLN A 84 -15.34 -10.81 17.17
CA GLN A 84 -16.61 -10.79 16.44
C GLN A 84 -16.39 -10.72 14.93
N ASP A 85 -17.35 -11.28 14.19
CA ASP A 85 -17.41 -11.18 12.73
C ASP A 85 -17.46 -9.70 12.27
N PRO A 86 -16.77 -9.36 11.17
CA PRO A 86 -16.83 -8.02 10.60
C PRO A 86 -18.26 -7.71 10.13
N ARG A 87 -18.76 -6.52 10.45
CA ARG A 87 -20.08 -6.03 10.00
C ARG A 87 -19.95 -5.09 8.82
N ARG A 88 -18.81 -4.40 8.67
CA ARG A 88 -18.52 -3.52 7.53
C ARG A 88 -17.16 -3.84 6.92
N VAL A 89 -17.14 -4.16 5.64
CA VAL A 89 -15.91 -4.39 4.86
C VAL A 89 -15.79 -3.29 3.80
N PHE A 90 -14.60 -2.72 3.68
CA PHE A 90 -14.29 -1.80 2.59
C PHE A 90 -13.30 -2.47 1.63
N VAL A 91 -13.68 -2.58 0.35
CA VAL A 91 -12.87 -3.20 -0.70
C VAL A 91 -12.41 -2.11 -1.67
N THR A 92 -11.11 -1.99 -1.91
CA THR A 92 -10.56 -0.95 -2.81
C THR A 92 -9.54 -1.50 -3.81
N LEU A 93 -9.83 -1.27 -5.08
CA LEU A 93 -9.02 -1.70 -6.22
C LEU A 93 -8.03 -0.63 -6.69
N GLY A 94 -8.05 0.55 -6.05
CA GLY A 94 -7.29 1.71 -6.49
C GLY A 94 -7.88 2.35 -7.74
N THR A 95 -7.19 3.36 -8.26
CA THR A 95 -7.69 4.22 -9.35
C THR A 95 -6.78 4.20 -10.58
N THR A 96 -5.69 3.43 -10.53
CA THR A 96 -4.70 3.36 -11.61
C THR A 96 -5.29 2.65 -12.83
N LYS A 97 -5.32 3.38 -13.95
CA LYS A 97 -5.73 2.86 -15.26
C LYS A 97 -4.52 2.21 -15.97
N PRO A 98 -4.73 1.23 -16.88
CA PRO A 98 -6.01 0.63 -17.31
C PRO A 98 -6.40 -0.63 -16.51
N TRP A 99 -5.80 -0.82 -15.34
CA TRP A 99 -5.74 -2.10 -14.63
C TRP A 99 -7.04 -2.47 -13.91
N GLN A 100 -7.81 -3.38 -14.51
CA GLN A 100 -8.98 -3.98 -13.86
C GLN A 100 -8.54 -5.00 -12.79
N PHE A 101 -9.44 -5.34 -11.86
CA PHE A 101 -9.19 -6.39 -10.88
C PHE A 101 -10.46 -7.19 -10.53
N ARG A 102 -11.07 -7.76 -11.58
CA ARG A 102 -12.35 -8.47 -11.46
C ARG A 102 -12.29 -9.67 -10.50
N ARG A 103 -11.18 -10.41 -10.51
CA ARG A 103 -10.93 -11.55 -9.60
C ARG A 103 -11.13 -11.22 -8.13
N LEU A 104 -10.71 -10.04 -7.69
CA LEU A 104 -10.91 -9.62 -6.30
C LEU A 104 -12.39 -9.33 -6.00
N VAL A 105 -13.09 -8.63 -6.90
CA VAL A 105 -14.52 -8.32 -6.73
C VAL A 105 -15.34 -9.59 -6.64
N ASP A 106 -15.18 -10.50 -7.62
CA ASP A 106 -15.93 -11.76 -7.67
C ASP A 106 -15.68 -12.58 -6.41
N ARG A 107 -14.43 -12.66 -5.95
CA ARG A 107 -14.11 -13.38 -4.72
C ARG A 107 -14.79 -12.76 -3.50
N MET A 108 -14.74 -11.44 -3.35
CA MET A 108 -15.36 -10.78 -2.19
C MET A 108 -16.88 -10.98 -2.21
N HIS A 109 -17.50 -10.91 -3.39
CA HIS A 109 -18.92 -11.20 -3.58
C HIS A 109 -19.27 -12.65 -3.25
N GLU A 110 -18.40 -13.61 -3.54
CA GLU A 110 -18.59 -15.03 -3.24
C GLU A 110 -18.48 -15.34 -1.73
N ILE A 111 -17.46 -14.83 -1.05
CA ILE A 111 -17.11 -15.29 0.30
C ILE A 111 -17.76 -14.48 1.43
N ILE A 112 -18.19 -13.25 1.17
CA ILE A 112 -18.74 -12.37 2.20
C ILE A 112 -20.23 -12.67 2.38
N PRO A 113 -20.69 -13.03 3.59
CA PRO A 113 -22.11 -13.27 3.85
C PRO A 113 -22.97 -12.03 3.63
N ALA A 114 -24.22 -12.23 3.18
CA ALA A 114 -25.16 -11.13 2.86
C ALA A 114 -25.50 -10.19 4.05
N ASN A 115 -25.28 -10.62 5.30
CA ASN A 115 -25.50 -9.78 6.48
C ASN A 115 -24.33 -8.83 6.79
N VAL A 116 -23.24 -8.89 6.03
CA VAL A 116 -22.08 -7.99 6.14
C VAL A 116 -22.22 -6.88 5.11
N LYS A 117 -22.15 -5.62 5.55
CA LYS A 117 -22.17 -4.47 4.64
C LYS A 117 -20.82 -4.35 3.94
N VAL A 118 -20.82 -4.37 2.60
CA VAL A 118 -19.59 -4.21 1.81
C VAL A 118 -19.70 -2.97 0.93
N ARG A 119 -18.70 -2.08 1.02
CA ARG A 119 -18.56 -0.93 0.11
C ARG A 119 -17.35 -1.16 -0.80
N TYR A 120 -17.53 -0.99 -2.10
CA TYR A 120 -16.48 -1.18 -3.10
C TYR A 120 -16.04 0.15 -3.73
N GLN A 121 -14.72 0.36 -3.81
CA GLN A 121 -14.10 1.33 -4.71
C GLN A 121 -13.44 0.57 -5.86
N THR A 122 -14.01 0.65 -7.07
CA THR A 122 -13.70 -0.29 -8.17
C THR A 122 -12.76 0.25 -9.24
N GLY A 123 -12.49 1.56 -9.26
CA GLY A 123 -11.64 2.20 -10.25
C GLY A 123 -12.23 2.03 -11.66
N VAL A 124 -11.51 1.32 -12.52
CA VAL A 124 -11.94 0.98 -13.90
C VAL A 124 -12.45 -0.44 -14.05
N THR A 125 -12.62 -1.18 -12.95
CA THR A 125 -13.14 -2.56 -13.01
C THR A 125 -14.64 -2.54 -13.23
N GLU A 126 -15.09 -3.20 -14.29
CA GLU A 126 -16.51 -3.33 -14.60
C GLU A 126 -17.20 -4.28 -13.62
N VAL A 127 -18.31 -3.81 -13.03
CA VAL A 127 -19.09 -4.53 -12.00
C VAL A 127 -20.59 -4.31 -12.13
N SER A 128 -21.04 -3.76 -13.27
CA SER A 128 -22.44 -3.38 -13.51
C SER A 128 -23.40 -4.58 -13.56
N ASP A 129 -22.86 -5.80 -13.70
CA ASP A 129 -23.54 -7.07 -13.66
C ASP A 129 -23.71 -7.65 -12.24
N LEU A 130 -23.16 -7.00 -11.21
CA LEU A 130 -23.21 -7.45 -9.81
C LEU A 130 -24.13 -6.57 -8.95
N ASP A 131 -24.88 -7.19 -8.05
CA ASP A 131 -25.69 -6.49 -7.03
C ASP A 131 -24.82 -6.12 -5.82
N ILE A 132 -23.96 -5.10 -5.99
CA ILE A 132 -23.03 -4.63 -4.96
C ILE A 132 -23.09 -3.11 -4.78
N ASP A 133 -22.77 -2.65 -3.57
CA ASP A 133 -22.65 -1.22 -3.25
C ASP A 133 -21.25 -0.70 -3.66
N TYR A 134 -21.15 -0.04 -4.82
CA TYR A 134 -19.85 0.41 -5.38
C TYR A 134 -19.81 1.88 -5.82
N THR A 135 -18.60 2.41 -5.93
CA THR A 135 -18.28 3.63 -6.69
C THR A 135 -16.94 3.45 -7.40
N SER A 136 -16.77 4.07 -8.57
CA SER A 136 -15.52 3.99 -9.33
C SER A 136 -14.40 4.82 -8.67
N MET A 137 -14.73 6.05 -8.27
CA MET A 137 -13.83 7.03 -7.66
C MET A 137 -14.44 7.54 -6.35
N MET A 138 -13.58 7.99 -5.44
CA MET A 138 -13.93 8.63 -4.18
C MET A 138 -13.05 9.86 -4.01
N SER A 139 -13.55 10.88 -3.31
CA SER A 139 -12.66 11.93 -2.78
C SER A 139 -11.75 11.36 -1.70
N ASP A 140 -10.66 12.06 -1.39
CA ASP A 140 -9.78 11.66 -0.29
C ASP A 140 -10.54 11.58 1.05
N GLU A 141 -11.45 12.53 1.29
CA GLU A 141 -12.28 12.59 2.50
C GLU A 141 -13.21 11.38 2.61
N GLU A 142 -13.91 11.03 1.53
CA GLU A 142 -14.77 9.85 1.45
C GLU A 142 -13.97 8.56 1.66
N PHE A 143 -12.80 8.46 1.02
CA PHE A 143 -11.94 7.30 1.11
C PHE A 143 -11.43 7.07 2.54
N GLN A 144 -10.99 8.13 3.22
CA GLN A 144 -10.57 8.04 4.62
C GLN A 144 -11.75 7.71 5.55
N ALA A 145 -12.96 8.23 5.27
CA ALA A 145 -14.16 7.89 6.03
C ALA A 145 -14.56 6.42 5.88
N GLU A 146 -14.47 5.86 4.66
CA GLU A 146 -14.71 4.44 4.42
C GLU A 146 -13.68 3.54 5.10
N ILE A 147 -12.39 3.92 5.04
CA ILE A 147 -11.34 3.23 5.80
C ILE A 147 -11.67 3.27 7.28
N ALA A 148 -11.94 4.44 7.87
CA ALA A 148 -12.17 4.59 9.30
C ALA A 148 -13.37 3.76 9.79
N ALA A 149 -14.47 3.77 9.04
CA ALA A 149 -15.71 3.10 9.39
C ALA A 149 -15.69 1.57 9.18
N ALA A 150 -14.79 1.05 8.35
CA ALA A 150 -14.69 -0.38 8.08
C ALA A 150 -14.13 -1.16 9.27
N ASP A 151 -14.67 -2.35 9.53
CA ASP A 151 -14.07 -3.32 10.44
C ASP A 151 -12.82 -3.95 9.82
N VAL A 152 -12.86 -4.21 8.51
CA VAL A 152 -11.78 -4.79 7.71
C VAL A 152 -11.67 -4.05 6.39
N VAL A 153 -10.43 -3.75 5.97
CA VAL A 153 -10.14 -3.21 4.64
C VAL A 153 -9.46 -4.29 3.80
N VAL A 154 -10.00 -4.54 2.61
CA VAL A 154 -9.41 -5.44 1.60
C VAL A 154 -8.91 -4.57 0.44
N THR A 155 -7.65 -4.73 0.05
CA THR A 155 -7.02 -3.85 -0.94
C THR A 155 -6.14 -4.60 -1.93
N HIS A 156 -6.04 -4.06 -3.15
CA HIS A 156 -5.13 -4.52 -4.22
C HIS A 156 -3.62 -4.40 -3.91
N SER A 157 -3.23 -4.13 -2.67
CA SER A 157 -1.83 -3.95 -2.24
C SER A 157 -1.14 -2.66 -2.71
N GLY A 158 -1.90 -1.59 -2.96
CA GLY A 158 -1.34 -0.26 -3.23
C GLY A 158 -0.73 0.40 -1.99
N VAL A 159 0.49 0.97 -2.12
CA VAL A 159 1.22 1.59 -0.98
C VAL A 159 0.42 2.69 -0.29
N GLY A 160 -0.23 3.59 -1.04
CA GLY A 160 -0.98 4.72 -0.46
C GLY A 160 -2.15 4.25 0.39
N THR A 161 -2.93 3.28 -0.11
CA THR A 161 -4.02 2.64 0.63
C THR A 161 -3.51 1.90 1.85
N PHE A 162 -2.42 1.13 1.71
CA PHE A 162 -1.79 0.42 2.80
C PHE A 162 -1.41 1.35 3.95
N ILE A 163 -0.69 2.45 3.66
CA ILE A 163 -0.30 3.45 4.67
C ILE A 163 -1.52 4.15 5.30
N SER A 164 -2.57 4.42 4.51
CA SER A 164 -3.82 4.98 5.04
C SER A 164 -4.49 4.03 6.04
N CYS A 165 -4.53 2.73 5.74
CA CYS A 165 -5.06 1.71 6.66
C CYS A 165 -4.27 1.68 7.97
N LEU A 166 -2.94 1.64 7.89
CA LEU A 166 -2.08 1.63 9.08
C LEU A 166 -2.25 2.90 9.92
N SER A 167 -2.41 4.05 9.28
CA SER A 167 -2.64 5.33 9.95
C SER A 167 -4.01 5.40 10.63
N ALA A 168 -5.01 4.70 10.10
CA ALA A 168 -6.30 4.48 10.73
C ALA A 168 -6.30 3.36 11.79
N GLY A 169 -5.13 2.80 12.12
CA GLY A 169 -4.96 1.74 13.12
C GLY A 169 -5.42 0.36 12.66
N LYS A 170 -5.55 0.14 11.35
CA LYS A 170 -6.09 -1.10 10.77
C LYS A 170 -4.99 -1.90 10.08
N VAL A 171 -5.00 -3.21 10.33
CA VAL A 171 -4.30 -4.19 9.50
C VAL A 171 -5.21 -4.48 8.29
N PRO A 172 -4.77 -4.31 7.03
CA PRO A 172 -5.58 -4.67 5.87
C PRO A 172 -5.30 -6.11 5.39
N VAL A 173 -6.27 -6.68 4.67
CA VAL A 173 -6.05 -7.84 3.80
C VAL A 173 -5.54 -7.33 2.46
N MET A 174 -4.31 -7.69 2.11
CA MET A 174 -3.61 -7.27 0.90
C MET A 174 -3.63 -8.41 -0.12
N ILE A 175 -4.31 -8.17 -1.24
CA ILE A 175 -4.43 -9.12 -2.34
C ILE A 175 -3.76 -8.49 -3.56
N PRO A 176 -2.55 -8.92 -3.94
CA PRO A 176 -1.82 -8.28 -5.04
C PRO A 176 -2.45 -8.64 -6.38
N ARG A 177 -2.44 -7.69 -7.31
CA ARG A 177 -2.69 -7.99 -8.73
C ARG A 177 -1.56 -8.85 -9.29
N ARG A 178 -1.88 -9.61 -10.32
CA ARG A 178 -0.94 -10.50 -11.00
C ARG A 178 -0.81 -10.15 -12.48
N ALA A 179 0.44 -10.03 -12.93
CA ALA A 179 0.73 -9.78 -14.34
C ALA A 179 0.24 -10.91 -15.24
N SER A 180 0.26 -12.16 -14.75
CA SER A 180 -0.26 -13.33 -15.48
C SER A 180 -1.77 -13.33 -15.72
N PHE A 181 -2.51 -12.39 -15.12
CA PHE A 181 -3.96 -12.21 -15.30
C PHE A 181 -4.29 -10.86 -15.97
N ASP A 182 -3.30 -10.18 -16.55
CA ASP A 182 -3.43 -8.84 -17.14
C ASP A 182 -3.95 -7.78 -16.16
N GLU A 183 -3.76 -8.00 -14.86
CA GLU A 183 -4.23 -7.10 -13.82
C GLU A 183 -3.20 -5.99 -13.57
N HIS A 184 -1.92 -6.19 -13.88
CA HIS A 184 -0.87 -5.20 -13.73
C HIS A 184 0.30 -5.48 -14.69
N VAL A 185 1.18 -4.50 -14.91
CA VAL A 185 2.38 -4.67 -15.76
C VAL A 185 3.44 -5.60 -15.15
N ASP A 186 3.43 -5.76 -13.83
CA ASP A 186 4.42 -6.48 -13.05
C ASP A 186 3.85 -6.89 -11.67
N ASP A 187 4.49 -7.84 -11.01
CA ASP A 187 4.07 -8.39 -9.72
C ASP A 187 4.64 -7.63 -8.51
N HIS A 188 5.00 -6.34 -8.66
CA HIS A 188 5.63 -5.60 -7.56
C HIS A 188 4.70 -5.43 -6.35
N GLN A 189 3.38 -5.43 -6.56
CA GLN A 189 2.36 -5.39 -5.52
C GLN A 189 2.50 -6.57 -4.55
N ASP A 190 2.87 -7.74 -5.07
CA ASP A 190 3.09 -8.94 -4.28
C ASP A 190 4.28 -8.81 -3.32
N GLN A 191 5.34 -8.16 -3.79
CA GLN A 191 6.53 -7.91 -2.98
C GLN A 191 6.20 -6.99 -1.80
N ILE A 192 5.38 -5.96 -2.03
CA ILE A 192 4.93 -5.04 -0.97
C ILE A 192 4.07 -5.80 0.04
N ALA A 193 3.09 -6.57 -0.43
CA ALA A 193 2.22 -7.37 0.42
C ALA A 193 3.02 -8.40 1.25
N SER A 194 4.06 -8.99 0.66
CA SER A 194 4.95 -9.95 1.33
C SER A 194 5.72 -9.30 2.48
N VAL A 195 6.30 -8.11 2.26
CA VAL A 195 6.99 -7.39 3.34
C VAL A 195 6.02 -6.89 4.41
N ALA A 196 4.85 -6.39 4.01
CA ALA A 196 3.82 -5.99 4.98
C ALA A 196 3.39 -7.17 5.86
N SER A 197 3.19 -8.34 5.25
CA SER A 197 2.79 -9.56 5.96
C SER A 197 3.88 -10.13 6.85
N SER A 198 5.14 -10.15 6.40
CA SER A 198 6.27 -10.59 7.24
C SER A 198 6.48 -9.72 8.49
N ARG A 199 5.94 -8.49 8.47
CA ARG A 199 5.95 -7.55 9.60
C ARG A 199 4.67 -7.58 10.44
N GLY A 200 3.70 -8.43 10.10
CA GLY A 200 2.39 -8.48 10.74
C GLY A 200 1.51 -7.24 10.48
N LEU A 201 1.91 -6.37 9.55
CA LEU A 201 1.19 -5.12 9.24
C LEU A 201 0.08 -5.30 8.21
N ALA A 202 -0.01 -6.47 7.57
CA ALA A 202 -1.08 -6.86 6.67
C ALA A 202 -1.23 -8.38 6.64
N LEU A 203 -2.37 -8.87 6.17
CA LEU A 203 -2.53 -10.27 5.78
C LEU A 203 -2.45 -10.38 4.26
N ARG A 204 -1.45 -11.10 3.73
CA ARG A 204 -1.31 -11.35 2.30
C ARG A 204 -2.04 -12.62 1.89
N ARG A 205 -2.83 -12.56 0.81
CA ARG A 205 -3.48 -13.72 0.15
C ARG A 205 -3.52 -13.55 -1.37
N GLU A 206 -3.49 -14.65 -2.12
CA GLU A 206 -3.96 -14.60 -3.51
C GLU A 206 -5.48 -14.41 -3.56
N ALA A 207 -5.97 -13.87 -4.67
CA ALA A 207 -7.40 -13.61 -4.85
C ALA A 207 -8.25 -14.89 -4.73
N HIS A 208 -7.74 -16.07 -5.09
CA HIS A 208 -8.49 -17.32 -4.97
C HIS A 208 -8.35 -17.99 -3.59
N GLU A 209 -7.39 -17.56 -2.78
CA GLU A 209 -7.07 -18.18 -1.48
C GLU A 209 -7.76 -17.46 -0.32
N VAL A 210 -8.09 -16.18 -0.46
CA VAL A 210 -8.73 -15.41 0.61
C VAL A 210 -10.08 -16.01 0.99
N THR A 211 -10.33 -16.10 2.29
CA THR A 211 -11.53 -16.66 2.91
C THR A 211 -12.17 -15.65 3.86
N PHE A 212 -13.42 -15.88 4.26
CA PHE A 212 -14.06 -15.03 5.28
C PHE A 212 -13.36 -15.15 6.66
N GLU A 213 -12.70 -16.27 6.93
CA GLU A 213 -11.91 -16.46 8.15
C GLU A 213 -10.66 -15.57 8.19
N ASP A 214 -10.06 -15.28 7.02
CA ASP A 214 -8.97 -14.31 6.93
C ASP A 214 -9.44 -12.90 7.35
N LEU A 215 -10.68 -12.53 6.99
CA LEU A 215 -11.28 -11.25 7.38
C LEU A 215 -11.52 -11.21 8.90
N ARG A 216 -12.00 -12.31 9.50
CA ARG A 216 -12.12 -12.42 10.97
C ARG A 216 -10.77 -12.31 11.67
N THR A 217 -9.76 -12.98 11.14
CA THR A 217 -8.39 -12.95 11.66
C THR A 217 -7.83 -11.53 11.65
N VAL A 218 -8.03 -10.80 10.56
CA VAL A 218 -7.56 -9.40 10.48
C VAL A 218 -8.36 -8.48 11.40
N ARG A 219 -9.65 -8.74 11.62
CA ARG A 219 -10.48 -7.96 12.54
C ARG A 219 -9.97 -8.00 13.98
N SER A 220 -9.36 -9.11 14.41
CA SER A 220 -8.76 -9.24 15.74
C SER A 220 -7.40 -8.55 15.85
N LEU A 221 -6.87 -7.95 14.78
CA LEU A 221 -5.60 -7.23 14.78
C LEU A 221 -5.84 -5.71 14.75
N SER A 222 -4.85 -4.96 15.21
CA SER A 222 -4.83 -3.50 15.14
C SER A 222 -3.41 -3.00 14.99
N VAL A 223 -3.24 -1.75 14.57
CA VAL A 223 -1.93 -1.12 14.40
C VAL A 223 -1.86 0.11 15.29
N ARG A 224 -0.72 0.28 15.97
CA ARG A 224 -0.39 1.52 16.68
C ARG A 224 0.79 2.22 16.02
N GLN A 225 0.78 3.55 16.08
CA GLN A 225 1.94 4.34 15.71
C GLN A 225 2.92 4.42 16.89
N ARG A 226 4.19 4.11 16.64
CA ARG A 226 5.27 4.31 17.60
C ARG A 226 5.64 5.80 17.61
N CYS A 227 5.69 6.41 18.80
CA CYS A 227 6.34 7.70 18.97
C CYS A 227 7.85 7.50 18.71
N GLN A 228 8.39 8.17 17.68
CA GLN A 228 9.83 8.23 17.50
C GLN A 228 10.41 9.10 18.61
N THR A 229 11.28 8.51 19.44
CA THR A 229 12.02 9.21 20.50
C THR A 229 13.35 9.71 19.95
#